data_AF-A0A0E2Z3I4-F1
#
_entry.id   AF-A0A0E2Z3I4-F1
#
_cell.length_a   1.000
_cell.length_b   1.000
_cell.length_c   1.000
_cell.angle_alpha   90.00
_cell.angle_beta   90.00
_cell.angle_gamma   90.00
#
_symmetry.space_group_name_H-M   'P 1'
#
loop_
_entity.id
_entity.type
_entity.pdbx_description
1 polymer ?
#
loop_
_entity_poly.entity_id
_entity_poly.type
_entity_poly.pdbx_seq_one_letter_code
_entity_poly.pdbx_strand_id
1 'polypeptide(L)'
;MHRIEYVPDATFKTRVRDESLEGSNPYRWQDITSKEIFAGKKVIVFSLPGAFTPTCSSNHLPRYEELYDEFKAMGIDEIYCISVNDAFVMFQWSRHMEAKKVKMLPDGNGEFTRKMGMLVDKSNLGFGMRAWRYSMLVDDGKIEELFVEPDFSDNCPTDPFQVSDADTMLAALKGEEPTEVSEPRRAFVG
;
A
#
# COMPACT_ATOMS: atom_id res chain seq x y z
N MET A 1 7.24 9.96 -20.11
CA MET A 1 6.64 8.90 -19.28
C MET A 1 5.15 8.90 -19.58
N HIS A 2 4.57 7.80 -20.09
CA HIS A 2 3.12 7.73 -20.27
C HIS A 2 2.47 7.87 -18.88
N ARG A 3 1.54 8.81 -18.72
CA ARG A 3 0.77 8.95 -17.49
C ARG A 3 -0.15 7.74 -17.41
N ILE A 4 -0.04 6.96 -16.35
CA ILE A 4 -0.93 5.82 -16.13
C ILE A 4 -2.24 6.40 -15.60
N GLU A 5 -3.28 6.35 -16.42
CA GLU A 5 -4.60 6.91 -16.09
C GLU A 5 -5.50 5.91 -15.37
N TYR A 6 -5.25 4.62 -15.56
CA TYR A 6 -6.03 3.53 -14.96
C TYR A 6 -5.11 2.53 -14.28
N VAL A 7 -5.59 1.95 -13.19
CA VAL A 7 -4.90 0.84 -12.54
C VAL A 7 -4.76 -0.35 -13.51
N PRO A 8 -3.62 -1.03 -13.52
CA PRO A 8 -3.41 -2.14 -14.43
C PRO A 8 -4.22 -3.38 -14.03
N ASP A 9 -4.54 -4.21 -15.02
CA ASP A 9 -5.01 -5.57 -14.77
C ASP A 9 -3.92 -6.37 -14.04
N ALA A 10 -4.23 -6.89 -12.86
CA ALA A 10 -3.36 -7.77 -12.09
C ALA A 10 -4.19 -8.75 -11.26
N THR A 11 -3.59 -9.87 -10.89
CA THR A 11 -4.19 -10.85 -9.97
C THR A 11 -3.27 -11.05 -8.77
N PHE A 12 -3.78 -10.71 -7.59
CA PHE A 12 -3.07 -10.86 -6.33
C PHE A 12 -3.32 -12.24 -5.73
N LYS A 13 -2.24 -12.94 -5.38
CA LYS A 13 -2.30 -14.25 -4.72
C LYS A 13 -2.41 -14.04 -3.22
N THR A 14 -3.64 -13.98 -2.72
CA THR A 14 -3.92 -13.72 -1.30
C THR A 14 -4.21 -15.01 -0.53
N ARG A 15 -4.23 -14.91 0.80
CA ARG A 15 -4.62 -16.00 1.70
C ARG A 15 -5.75 -15.51 2.58
N VAL A 16 -6.84 -16.27 2.64
CA VAL A 16 -7.99 -15.97 3.49
C VAL A 16 -8.23 -17.08 4.49
N ARG A 17 -8.59 -16.70 5.71
CA ARG A 17 -8.98 -17.65 6.75
C ARG A 17 -10.32 -18.25 6.38
N ASP A 18 -10.43 -19.56 6.45
CA ASP A 18 -11.62 -20.32 6.09
C ASP A 18 -11.92 -21.32 7.20
N GLU A 19 -12.89 -20.98 8.06
CA GLU A 19 -13.21 -21.77 9.27
C GLU A 19 -13.81 -23.15 8.97
N SER A 20 -14.16 -23.41 7.71
CA SER A 20 -14.57 -24.75 7.29
C SER A 20 -13.40 -25.73 7.14
N LEU A 21 -12.16 -25.24 7.12
CA LEU A 21 -10.96 -26.08 7.03
C LEU A 21 -10.55 -26.59 8.40
N GLU A 22 -10.23 -27.88 8.48
CA GLU A 22 -9.68 -28.50 9.68
C GLU A 22 -8.20 -28.14 9.89
N GLY A 23 -7.75 -28.13 11.16
CA GLY A 23 -6.34 -27.95 11.54
C GLY A 23 -5.99 -26.58 12.12
N SER A 24 -4.72 -26.41 12.51
CA SER A 24 -4.23 -25.23 13.24
C SER A 24 -4.02 -23.98 12.36
N ASN A 25 -4.05 -24.14 11.03
CA ASN A 25 -3.85 -23.05 10.06
C ASN A 25 -4.91 -23.10 8.95
N PRO A 26 -6.18 -22.79 9.27
CA PRO A 26 -7.31 -22.92 8.34
C PRO A 26 -7.32 -21.74 7.34
N TYR A 27 -6.38 -21.74 6.40
CA TYR A 27 -6.25 -20.72 5.36
C TYR A 27 -6.22 -21.36 3.98
N ARG A 28 -6.93 -20.77 3.03
CA ARG A 28 -6.87 -21.13 1.61
C ARG A 28 -6.30 -20.01 0.76
N TRP A 29 -5.78 -20.37 -0.40
CA TRP A 29 -5.46 -19.42 -1.45
C TRP A 29 -6.74 -18.79 -2.00
N GLN A 30 -6.66 -17.50 -2.27
CA GLN A 30 -7.69 -16.76 -2.98
C GLN A 30 -7.03 -15.78 -3.94
N ASP A 31 -7.38 -15.91 -5.21
CA ASP A 31 -7.07 -14.90 -6.21
C ASP A 31 -8.02 -13.71 -6.01
N ILE A 32 -7.47 -12.50 -6.03
CA ILE A 32 -8.23 -11.25 -6.06
C ILE A 32 -7.71 -10.44 -7.23
N THR A 33 -8.57 -10.04 -8.15
CA THR A 33 -8.20 -9.22 -9.31
C THR A 33 -8.25 -7.73 -9.00
N SER A 34 -7.45 -6.91 -9.69
CA SER A 34 -7.58 -5.45 -9.61
C SER A 34 -9.00 -4.98 -9.94
N LYS A 35 -9.66 -5.61 -10.91
CA LYS A 35 -11.08 -5.34 -11.21
C LYS A 35 -12.00 -5.52 -10.00
N GLU A 36 -11.86 -6.60 -9.23
CA GLU A 36 -12.65 -6.81 -8.01
C GLU A 36 -12.35 -5.78 -6.91
N ILE A 37 -11.11 -5.28 -6.87
CA ILE A 37 -10.66 -4.25 -5.92
C ILE A 37 -11.24 -2.88 -6.27
N PHE A 38 -11.21 -2.49 -7.54
CA PHE A 38 -11.44 -1.10 -7.95
C PHE A 38 -12.76 -0.83 -8.68
N ALA A 39 -13.41 -1.82 -9.32
CA ALA A 39 -14.61 -1.58 -10.10
C ALA A 39 -15.78 -1.10 -9.21
N GLY A 40 -16.37 0.03 -9.58
CA GLY A 40 -17.48 0.69 -8.87
C GLY A 40 -17.14 1.15 -7.45
N LYS A 41 -15.85 1.35 -7.14
CA LYS A 41 -15.37 1.73 -5.80
C LYS A 41 -14.40 2.89 -5.85
N LYS A 42 -14.42 3.70 -4.80
CA LYS A 42 -13.40 4.71 -4.53
C LYS A 42 -12.40 4.18 -3.50
N VAL A 43 -11.16 3.97 -3.91
CA VAL A 43 -10.15 3.22 -3.15
C VAL A 43 -8.89 4.06 -2.99
N ILE A 44 -8.34 4.08 -1.77
CA ILE A 44 -6.98 4.56 -1.53
C ILE A 44 -6.03 3.36 -1.59
N VAL A 45 -4.90 3.52 -2.28
CA VAL A 45 -3.79 2.58 -2.22
C VAL A 45 -2.53 3.33 -1.84
N PHE A 46 -1.78 2.81 -0.88
CA PHE A 46 -0.42 3.27 -0.62
C PHE A 46 0.56 2.11 -0.72
N SER A 47 1.67 2.39 -1.40
CA SER A 47 2.73 1.45 -1.72
C SER A 47 3.95 1.73 -0.87
N LEU A 48 4.67 0.68 -0.50
CA LEU A 48 5.89 0.79 0.27
C LEU A 48 6.96 -0.24 -0.13
N PRO A 49 8.25 0.07 0.12
CA PRO A 49 9.36 -0.78 -0.34
C PRO A 49 9.41 -2.18 0.27
N GLY A 50 8.88 -2.37 1.47
CA GLY A 50 8.81 -3.69 2.09
C GLY A 50 8.26 -3.68 3.51
N ALA A 51 7.56 -4.77 3.85
CA ALA A 51 7.15 -5.08 5.21
C ALA A 51 8.34 -5.09 6.18
N PHE A 52 8.08 -4.78 7.46
CA PHE A 52 9.07 -4.72 8.55
C PHE A 52 10.20 -3.68 8.40
N THR A 53 10.11 -2.75 7.43
CA THR A 53 11.10 -1.67 7.30
C THR A 53 10.72 -0.43 8.14
N PRO A 54 11.67 0.44 8.54
CA PRO A 54 11.47 1.46 9.57
C PRO A 54 10.31 2.43 9.29
N THR A 55 10.41 3.25 8.25
CA THR A 55 9.42 4.30 7.90
C THR A 55 8.03 3.73 7.65
N CYS A 56 7.97 2.54 7.05
CA CYS A 56 6.74 1.81 6.76
C CYS A 56 6.01 1.40 8.03
N SER A 57 6.77 1.00 9.06
CA SER A 57 6.25 0.44 10.31
C SER A 57 6.13 1.48 11.43
N SER A 58 6.82 2.62 11.35
CA SER A 58 6.74 3.67 12.36
C SER A 58 5.63 4.69 12.06
N ASN A 59 5.35 4.96 10.78
CA ASN A 59 4.43 6.04 10.40
C ASN A 59 3.44 5.69 9.29
N HIS A 60 3.92 5.22 8.12
CA HIS A 60 3.10 5.14 6.90
C HIS A 60 1.81 4.32 7.11
N LEU A 61 1.93 3.02 7.43
CA LEU A 61 0.76 2.18 7.72
C LEU A 61 -0.03 2.63 8.96
N PRO A 62 0.61 2.91 10.13
CA PRO A 62 -0.08 3.38 11.30
C PRO A 62 -0.98 4.61 11.09
N ARG A 63 -0.53 5.61 10.32
CA ARG A 63 -1.31 6.83 10.10
C ARG A 63 -2.54 6.58 9.21
N TYR A 64 -2.41 5.77 8.16
CA TYR A 64 -3.58 5.34 7.36
C TYR A 64 -4.57 4.51 8.19
N GLU A 65 -4.10 3.68 9.12
CA GLU A 65 -4.96 2.92 10.04
C GLU A 65 -5.70 3.85 11.03
N GLU A 66 -5.01 4.86 11.57
CA GLU A 66 -5.58 5.87 12.47
C GLU A 66 -6.67 6.70 11.78
N LEU A 67 -6.42 7.18 10.56
CA LEU A 67 -7.33 8.02 9.77
C LEU A 67 -8.37 7.24 8.97
N TYR A 68 -8.39 5.91 9.05
CA TYR A 68 -9.25 5.06 8.23
C TYR A 68 -10.73 5.48 8.27
N ASP A 69 -11.28 5.74 9.47
CA ASP A 69 -12.70 6.08 9.62
C ASP A 69 -13.02 7.47 9.03
N GLU A 70 -12.05 8.41 9.05
CA GLU A 70 -12.22 9.72 8.43
C GLU A 70 -12.27 9.58 6.91
N PHE A 71 -11.38 8.78 6.31
CA PHE A 71 -11.45 8.46 4.88
C PHE A 71 -12.78 7.78 4.51
N LYS A 72 -13.25 6.83 5.33
CA LYS A 72 -14.56 6.19 5.14
C LYS A 72 -15.70 7.22 5.15
N ALA A 73 -15.68 8.18 6.07
CA ALA A 73 -16.67 9.25 6.15
C ALA A 73 -16.65 10.18 4.92
N MET A 74 -15.51 10.29 4.24
CA MET A 74 -15.34 11.04 2.98
C MET A 74 -15.71 10.23 1.73
N GLY A 75 -16.30 9.04 1.88
CA GLY A 75 -16.75 8.22 0.76
C GLY A 75 -15.69 7.31 0.16
N ILE A 76 -14.56 7.07 0.85
CA ILE A 76 -13.63 6.02 0.46
C ILE A 76 -14.22 4.66 0.86
N ASP A 77 -14.22 3.70 -0.07
CA ASP A 77 -14.70 2.35 0.15
C ASP A 77 -13.69 1.49 0.88
N GLU A 78 -12.42 1.55 0.48
CA GLU A 78 -11.37 0.71 1.04
C GLU A 78 -10.01 1.40 0.98
N ILE A 79 -9.11 0.99 1.89
CA ILE A 79 -7.71 1.41 1.89
C ILE A 79 -6.84 0.16 1.83
N TYR A 80 -5.96 0.10 0.84
CA TYR A 80 -5.01 -0.99 0.66
C TYR A 80 -3.55 -0.54 0.85
N CYS A 81 -2.81 -1.33 1.61
CA CYS A 81 -1.35 -1.27 1.67
C CYS A 81 -0.78 -2.32 0.72
N ILE A 82 -0.05 -1.90 -0.32
CA ILE A 82 0.58 -2.80 -1.29
C ILE A 82 2.10 -2.84 -1.12
N SER A 83 2.69 -4.03 -1.24
CA SER A 83 4.15 -4.17 -1.30
C SER A 83 4.56 -5.41 -2.11
N VAL A 84 5.80 -5.40 -2.60
CA VAL A 84 6.44 -6.56 -3.24
C VAL A 84 6.93 -7.53 -2.16
N ASN A 85 5.95 -8.16 -1.51
CA ASN A 85 6.11 -9.20 -0.51
C ASN A 85 5.02 -10.25 -0.72
N ASP A 86 5.28 -11.49 -0.36
CA ASP A 86 4.29 -12.56 -0.41
C ASP A 86 3.20 -12.41 0.68
N ALA A 87 2.12 -13.17 0.52
CA ALA A 87 0.96 -13.13 1.41
C ALA A 87 1.27 -13.56 2.86
N PHE A 88 2.30 -14.38 3.10
CA PHE A 88 2.65 -14.81 4.45
C PHE A 88 3.34 -13.67 5.20
N VAL A 89 4.29 -13.02 4.55
CA VAL A 89 5.00 -11.85 5.11
C VAL A 89 4.03 -10.70 5.36
N MET A 90 3.21 -10.34 4.38
CA MET A 90 2.24 -9.26 4.53
C MET A 90 1.24 -9.53 5.66
N PHE A 91 0.78 -10.78 5.82
CA PHE A 91 -0.10 -11.18 6.92
C PHE A 91 0.56 -11.08 8.30
N GLN A 92 1.78 -11.61 8.45
CA GLN A 92 2.46 -11.54 9.75
C GLN A 92 2.84 -10.11 10.11
N TRP A 93 3.22 -9.30 9.12
CA TRP A 93 3.48 -7.89 9.32
C TRP A 93 2.22 -7.15 9.76
N SER A 94 1.06 -7.35 9.11
CA SER A 94 -0.18 -6.68 9.53
C SER A 94 -0.57 -7.02 10.97
N ARG A 95 -0.35 -8.27 11.40
CA ARG A 95 -0.55 -8.69 12.80
C ARG A 95 0.41 -8.02 13.76
N HIS A 96 1.70 -7.95 13.42
CA HIS A 96 2.71 -7.24 14.21
C HIS A 96 2.40 -5.73 14.31
N MET A 97 1.82 -5.20 13.25
CA MET A 97 1.40 -3.81 13.15
C MET A 97 0.07 -3.52 13.84
N GLU A 98 -0.65 -4.56 14.27
CA GLU A 98 -2.01 -4.50 14.80
C GLU A 98 -3.00 -3.80 13.85
N ALA A 99 -2.75 -3.87 12.54
CA ALA A 99 -3.63 -3.31 11.52
C ALA A 99 -4.93 -4.13 11.44
N LYS A 100 -6.07 -3.46 11.62
CA LYS A 100 -7.41 -4.05 11.67
C LYS A 100 -8.28 -3.61 10.50
N LYS A 101 -8.05 -2.41 9.97
CA LYS A 101 -8.92 -1.76 8.98
C LYS A 101 -8.27 -1.69 7.60
N VAL A 102 -7.01 -1.25 7.52
CA VAL A 102 -6.24 -1.24 6.26
C VAL A 102 -5.99 -2.67 5.81
N LYS A 103 -6.31 -2.96 4.55
CA LYS A 103 -6.13 -4.29 3.95
C LYS A 103 -4.75 -4.42 3.33
N MET A 104 -4.09 -5.55 3.53
CA MET A 104 -2.80 -5.84 2.91
C MET A 104 -2.99 -6.46 1.53
N LEU A 105 -2.25 -5.97 0.54
CA LEU A 105 -2.27 -6.46 -0.83
C LEU A 105 -0.88 -7.02 -1.20
N PRO A 106 -0.68 -8.35 -1.20
CA PRO A 106 0.60 -8.96 -1.48
C PRO A 106 0.88 -9.01 -2.99
N ASP A 107 1.65 -8.06 -3.51
CA ASP A 107 2.15 -8.09 -4.88
C ASP A 107 3.46 -8.90 -4.97
N GLY A 108 3.40 -10.16 -4.53
CA GLY A 108 4.60 -10.99 -4.35
C GLY A 108 5.42 -11.23 -5.63
N ASN A 109 4.80 -11.08 -6.80
CA ASN A 109 5.47 -11.15 -8.11
C ASN A 109 5.91 -9.78 -8.64
N GLY A 110 5.57 -8.68 -7.95
CA GLY A 110 5.77 -7.31 -8.40
C GLY A 110 5.01 -6.97 -9.69
N GLU A 111 3.96 -7.72 -10.04
CA GLU A 111 3.28 -7.57 -11.32
C GLU A 111 2.55 -6.24 -11.41
N PHE A 112 1.76 -5.93 -10.37
CA PHE A 112 1.01 -4.69 -10.31
C PHE A 112 1.96 -3.50 -10.24
N THR A 113 2.95 -3.56 -9.35
CA THR A 113 3.98 -2.53 -9.16
C THR A 113 4.77 -2.29 -10.46
N ARG A 114 5.14 -3.34 -11.20
CA ARG A 114 5.82 -3.20 -12.50
C ARG A 114 4.93 -2.55 -13.55
N LYS A 115 3.66 -2.96 -13.64
CA LYS A 115 2.70 -2.39 -14.59
C LYS A 115 2.33 -0.94 -14.25
N MET A 116 2.38 -0.58 -12.96
CA MET A 116 2.29 0.80 -12.48
C MET A 116 3.55 1.64 -12.80
N GLY A 117 4.61 1.03 -13.35
CA GLY A 117 5.89 1.72 -13.57
C GLY A 117 6.59 2.11 -12.27
N MET A 118 6.25 1.47 -11.14
CA MET A 118 6.73 1.79 -9.80
C MET A 118 7.66 0.72 -9.24
N LEU A 119 8.19 -0.17 -10.08
CA LEU A 119 9.15 -1.20 -9.65
C LEU A 119 10.57 -0.65 -9.81
N VAL A 120 11.33 -0.62 -8.71
CA VAL A 120 12.71 -0.14 -8.66
C VAL A 120 13.64 -1.20 -8.10
N ASP A 121 14.90 -1.18 -8.50
CA ASP A 121 15.96 -1.96 -7.88
C ASP A 121 16.38 -1.34 -6.55
N LYS A 122 16.43 -2.14 -5.48
CA LYS A 122 16.97 -1.77 -4.16
C LYS A 122 18.06 -2.74 -3.72
N SER A 123 18.87 -3.22 -4.67
CA SER A 123 20.01 -4.11 -4.41
C SER A 123 21.08 -3.47 -3.53
N ASN A 124 21.18 -2.14 -3.48
CA ASN A 124 22.00 -1.40 -2.51
C ASN A 124 21.66 -1.71 -1.04
N LEU A 125 20.44 -2.17 -0.75
CA LEU A 125 19.98 -2.63 0.57
C LEU A 125 19.80 -4.15 0.66
N GLY A 126 20.12 -4.89 -0.42
CA GLY A 126 19.89 -6.33 -0.51
C GLY A 126 18.42 -6.74 -0.68
N PHE A 127 17.55 -5.83 -1.13
CA PHE A 127 16.12 -6.09 -1.23
C PHE A 127 15.67 -6.64 -2.59
N GLY A 128 16.52 -6.51 -3.61
CA GLY A 128 16.16 -6.78 -5.01
C GLY A 128 15.13 -5.79 -5.53
N MET A 129 14.30 -6.22 -6.49
CA MET A 129 13.23 -5.38 -7.05
C MET A 129 12.11 -5.17 -6.03
N ARG A 130 11.77 -3.91 -5.76
CA ARG A 130 10.73 -3.50 -4.80
C ARG A 130 9.85 -2.41 -5.35
N ALA A 131 8.73 -2.17 -4.67
CA ALA A 131 7.89 -1.04 -4.99
C ALA A 131 8.52 0.27 -4.54
N TRP A 132 8.41 1.28 -5.39
CA TRP A 132 8.57 2.66 -4.99
C TRP A 132 7.44 3.07 -4.05
N ARG A 133 7.73 4.03 -3.18
CA ARG A 133 6.76 4.57 -2.23
C ARG A 133 5.88 5.59 -2.94
N TYR A 134 4.57 5.38 -2.90
CA TYR A 134 3.58 6.30 -3.44
C TYR A 134 2.23 6.08 -2.76
N SER A 135 1.32 7.03 -2.87
CA SER A 135 -0.10 6.81 -2.60
C SER A 135 -0.94 7.26 -3.80
N MET A 136 -2.13 6.70 -3.94
CA MET A 136 -3.04 7.05 -5.01
C MET A 136 -4.50 6.97 -4.57
N LEU A 137 -5.31 7.85 -5.15
CA LEU A 137 -6.76 7.79 -5.10
C LEU A 137 -7.27 7.20 -6.41
N VAL A 138 -8.05 6.14 -6.33
CA VAL A 138 -8.62 5.43 -7.48
C VAL A 138 -10.13 5.49 -7.39
N ASP A 139 -10.82 5.86 -8.47
CA ASP A 139 -12.28 5.85 -8.58
C ASP A 139 -12.69 5.04 -9.82
N ASP A 140 -13.40 3.93 -9.61
CA ASP A 140 -13.79 2.97 -10.67
C ASP A 140 -12.61 2.56 -11.57
N GLY A 141 -11.46 2.29 -10.95
CA GLY A 141 -10.22 1.92 -11.64
C GLY A 141 -9.46 3.07 -12.29
N LYS A 142 -10.03 4.28 -12.37
CA LYS A 142 -9.33 5.48 -12.83
C LYS A 142 -8.51 6.10 -11.69
N ILE A 143 -7.27 6.46 -11.96
CA ILE A 143 -6.40 7.12 -10.98
C ILE A 143 -6.71 8.62 -11.03
N GLU A 144 -7.32 9.14 -9.96
CA GLU A 144 -7.64 10.56 -9.82
C GLU A 144 -6.45 11.35 -9.28
N GLU A 145 -5.76 10.79 -8.27
CA GLU A 145 -4.56 11.39 -7.67
C GLU A 145 -3.45 10.35 -7.54
N LEU A 146 -2.20 10.80 -7.70
CA LEU A 146 -1.01 9.96 -7.58
C LEU A 146 0.14 10.75 -6.95
N PHE A 147 0.45 10.45 -5.70
CA PHE A 147 1.52 11.08 -4.93
C PHE A 147 2.76 10.19 -4.91
N VAL A 148 3.68 10.44 -5.84
CA VAL A 148 4.94 9.69 -5.97
C VAL A 148 6.02 10.38 -5.16
N GLU A 149 6.69 9.65 -4.28
CA GLU A 149 7.83 10.20 -3.53
C GLU A 149 8.95 10.71 -4.47
N PRO A 150 9.65 11.81 -4.13
CA PRO A 150 10.71 12.39 -4.94
C PRO A 150 11.92 11.47 -5.06
N ASP A 151 12.83 11.77 -5.99
CA ASP A 151 14.05 10.98 -6.23
C ASP A 151 13.79 9.54 -6.70
N PHE A 152 12.65 9.32 -7.38
CA PHE A 152 12.30 8.06 -8.04
C PHE A 152 13.46 7.53 -8.87
N SER A 153 14.11 6.48 -8.39
CA SER A 153 15.27 5.89 -9.03
C SER A 153 15.63 4.52 -8.45
N ASP A 154 16.31 3.71 -9.28
CA ASP A 154 16.99 2.51 -8.82
C ASP A 154 18.11 2.87 -7.84
N ASN A 155 18.25 2.06 -6.79
CA ASN A 155 19.28 2.18 -5.77
C ASN A 155 19.35 3.59 -5.14
N CYS A 156 18.20 4.26 -5.03
CA CYS A 156 18.07 5.54 -4.34
C CYS A 156 18.70 5.45 -2.93
N PRO A 157 19.62 6.38 -2.57
CA PRO A 157 20.36 6.31 -1.31
C PRO A 157 19.54 6.76 -0.09
N THR A 158 18.39 7.38 -0.32
CA THR A 158 17.49 7.90 0.73
C THR A 158 16.20 7.07 0.81
N ASP A 159 15.42 7.30 1.87
CA ASP A 159 14.08 6.72 2.06
C ASP A 159 13.04 7.85 2.11
N PRO A 160 12.67 8.43 0.96
CA PRO A 160 11.76 9.58 0.93
C PRO A 160 10.37 9.20 1.43
N PHE A 161 9.79 10.09 2.24
CA PHE A 161 8.43 10.03 2.74
C PHE A 161 7.94 11.46 3.03
N GLN A 162 7.40 12.10 2.01
CA GLN A 162 7.05 13.53 1.98
C GLN A 162 5.66 13.80 1.43
N VAL A 163 5.14 12.93 0.56
CA VAL A 163 3.88 13.18 -0.18
C VAL A 163 2.92 12.00 -0.19
N SER A 164 3.39 10.79 0.09
CA SER A 164 2.55 9.57 0.06
C SER A 164 1.83 9.29 1.37
N ASP A 165 2.08 10.10 2.40
CA ASP A 165 1.46 9.94 3.71
C ASP A 165 -0.06 10.17 3.69
N ALA A 166 -0.73 9.75 4.76
CA ALA A 166 -2.17 9.84 4.85
C ALA A 166 -2.69 11.27 5.02
N ASP A 167 -1.92 12.17 5.64
CA ASP A 167 -2.33 13.55 5.84
C ASP A 167 -2.34 14.30 4.50
N THR A 168 -1.37 14.06 3.62
CA THR A 168 -1.38 14.55 2.23
C THR A 168 -2.60 14.06 1.45
N MET A 169 -2.93 12.76 1.53
CA MET A 169 -4.12 12.20 0.89
C MET A 169 -5.42 12.82 1.44
N LEU A 170 -5.48 13.04 2.74
CA LEU A 170 -6.64 13.63 3.41
C LEU A 170 -6.84 15.10 2.99
N ALA A 171 -5.75 15.88 2.92
CA ALA A 171 -5.79 17.26 2.44
C ALA A 171 -6.28 17.32 0.99
N ALA A 172 -5.80 16.44 0.11
CA ALA A 172 -6.25 16.36 -1.28
C ALA A 172 -7.76 16.07 -1.38
N LEU A 173 -8.29 15.16 -0.56
CA LEU A 173 -9.73 14.88 -0.51
C LEU A 173 -10.56 16.07 0.00
N LYS A 174 -9.98 16.93 0.85
CA LYS A 174 -10.61 18.15 1.36
C LYS A 174 -10.47 19.34 0.41
N GLY A 175 -9.62 19.24 -0.62
CA GLY A 175 -9.24 20.39 -1.45
C GLY A 175 -8.38 21.41 -0.71
N GLU A 176 -7.60 20.94 0.26
CA GLU A 176 -6.70 21.72 1.11
C GLU A 176 -5.24 21.47 0.73
N GLU A 177 -4.34 22.36 1.16
CA GLU A 177 -2.90 22.15 1.01
C GLU A 177 -2.41 21.08 2.00
N PRO A 178 -1.47 20.19 1.61
CA PRO A 178 -0.89 19.20 2.50
C PRO A 178 -0.21 19.86 3.70
N THR A 179 -0.41 19.29 4.89
CA THR A 179 0.38 19.64 6.07
C THR A 179 1.74 18.94 6.04
N GLU A 180 2.65 19.32 6.92
CA GLU A 180 3.89 18.56 7.12
C GLU A 180 3.58 17.10 7.50
N VAL A 181 4.46 16.18 7.07
CA VAL A 181 4.36 14.76 7.41
C VAL A 181 4.32 14.61 8.92
N SER A 182 3.29 13.94 9.42
CA SER A 182 3.10 13.81 10.86
C SER A 182 4.19 12.97 11.52
N GLU A 183 4.43 13.20 12.81
CA GLU A 183 5.41 12.44 13.59
C GLU A 183 5.10 10.93 13.60
N PRO A 184 6.14 10.06 13.72
CA PRO A 184 5.94 8.62 13.79
C PRO A 184 4.97 8.21 14.89
N ARG A 185 3.98 7.38 14.54
CA ARG A 185 2.93 6.89 15.45
C ARG A 185 3.39 5.78 16.38
N ARG A 186 4.49 5.12 16.05
CA ARG A 186 5.13 4.12 16.91
C ARG A 186 6.63 4.07 16.72
N ALA A 187 7.34 3.70 17.77
CA ALA A 187 8.76 3.37 17.68
C ALA A 187 8.96 2.15 16.77
N PHE A 188 9.99 2.20 15.93
CA PHE A 188 10.39 1.04 15.15
C PHE A 188 11.07 0.02 16.07
N VAL A 189 10.58 -1.23 16.03
CA VAL A 189 11.22 -2.38 16.67
C VAL A 189 11.47 -3.39 15.56
N GLY A 190 12.73 -3.47 15.14
CA GLY A 190 13.21 -4.34 14.05
C GLY A 190 13.70 -5.71 14.52
#